data_AF-A0AAW2NUU1-F1
#
_entry.id   AF-A0AAW2NUU1-F1
#
_cell.length_a   1.000
_cell.length_b   1.000
_cell.length_c   1.000
_cell.angle_alpha   90.00
_cell.angle_beta   90.00
_cell.angle_gamma   90.00
#
_symmetry.space_group_name_H-M   'P 1'
#
loop_
_entity.id
_entity.type
_entity.pdbx_description
1 polymer ?
#
loop_
_entity_poly.entity_id
_entity_poly.type
_entity_poly.pdbx_seq_one_letter_code
_entity_poly.pdbx_strand_id
1 'polypeptide(L)'
;MPPSLTLPSLRCHIPTSPFLLTPCSTTAVATSFSQSESSLRKTMDRLAGNANLMIVSDLDHTMVDHYDAENLSLLRFNALWESKYRSNSLLVFSTGRSPTLYKELRKEKPMLTPDITIMSVGTEITYGNSMVPDDGWVEFLNQKWDRNIVSEDAQVKRTYSSGAGKGQALAYLHKKFKAEGKLPKNALVCGDSGNDAELFSIPDVHGVMVSNAQEELLQWHAANAKANPKIIHATERCAAGIIQAIGHFKLGPSTSPRDVMDTSDAKMETFDPAYEVVKFYLFYERWRRAEVEQTEQYLANLKAVCCPSGIFIHPSGSEQLLRDCLSSLRTCYGDKQGKQFRVWVDQVLPQQVGSDSWLVKFKKWEQSGEERQCCLTTALLSSKDVTVTRRAHLGACPSDMVGWSRAKQSNILVILGCSTASSSSLSPPPASSASTSLSSQSSISPPEIMSQPHVYVQ
;
A
#
# COMPACT_ATOMS: atom_id res chain seq x y z
N MET A 1 74.16 31.42 -8.42
CA MET A 1 72.77 31.79 -8.75
C MET A 1 71.83 31.10 -7.76
N PRO A 2 71.01 31.85 -7.01
CA PRO A 2 69.78 31.37 -6.37
C PRO A 2 68.59 31.49 -7.38
N PRO A 3 67.29 31.26 -7.03
CA PRO A 3 66.70 30.62 -5.85
C PRO A 3 65.61 29.53 -6.14
N SER A 4 65.20 28.89 -5.05
CA SER A 4 63.92 28.24 -4.71
C SER A 4 62.63 28.76 -5.38
N LEU A 5 61.64 27.88 -5.56
CA LEU A 5 60.24 28.05 -5.07
C LEU A 5 59.37 26.78 -5.25
N THR A 6 58.72 26.43 -4.16
CA THR A 6 57.63 25.46 -3.90
C THR A 6 56.31 25.75 -4.62
N LEU A 7 55.52 24.71 -4.98
CA LEU A 7 54.03 24.61 -4.91
C LEU A 7 53.49 23.30 -5.59
N PRO A 8 52.24 22.83 -5.33
CA PRO A 8 51.96 21.72 -4.42
C PRO A 8 51.44 20.43 -5.09
N SER A 9 51.55 19.33 -4.35
CA SER A 9 50.83 18.07 -4.59
C SER A 9 49.33 18.23 -4.28
N LEU A 10 48.49 18.22 -5.29
CA LEU A 10 47.04 18.04 -5.14
C LEU A 10 46.69 16.57 -5.35
N ARG A 11 46.63 15.83 -4.23
CA ARG A 11 45.83 14.60 -4.14
C ARG A 11 44.37 15.04 -4.03
N CYS A 12 43.54 14.70 -5.00
CA CYS A 12 42.09 14.78 -4.86
C CYS A 12 41.63 13.75 -3.82
N HIS A 13 41.41 14.22 -2.60
CA HIS A 13 40.57 13.54 -1.62
C HIS A 13 39.11 13.68 -2.06
N ILE A 14 38.46 12.55 -2.30
CA ILE A 14 37.00 12.43 -2.37
C ILE A 14 36.49 12.64 -0.93
N PRO A 15 35.65 13.65 -0.64
CA PRO A 15 35.08 13.80 0.70
C PRO A 15 33.95 12.78 0.87
N THR A 16 34.22 11.75 1.67
CA THR A 16 33.18 11.01 2.39
C THR A 16 32.54 11.93 3.43
N SER A 17 31.24 12.15 3.30
CA SER A 17 30.24 12.48 4.34
C SER A 17 30.68 13.37 5.53
N PRO A 18 30.14 14.60 5.68
CA PRO A 18 30.08 15.26 6.96
C PRO A 18 28.70 15.07 7.62
N PHE A 19 28.70 15.11 8.95
CA PHE A 19 27.57 15.19 9.89
C PHE A 19 27.21 13.90 10.63
N LEU A 20 28.08 13.62 11.60
CA LEU A 20 27.77 12.92 12.85
C LEU A 20 26.68 13.68 13.63
N LEU A 21 25.67 12.92 14.05
CA LEU A 21 24.58 13.33 14.93
C LEU A 21 25.07 13.53 16.38
N THR A 22 24.64 14.62 17.01
CA THR A 22 24.54 14.71 18.48
C THR A 22 23.05 14.63 18.86
N PRO A 23 22.65 13.81 19.84
CA PRO A 23 21.25 13.69 20.22
C PRO A 23 20.87 14.80 21.22
N CYS A 24 19.85 15.59 20.87
CA CYS A 24 19.15 16.44 21.83
C CYS A 24 17.76 15.82 22.11
N SER A 25 17.62 15.25 23.29
CA SER A 25 16.41 14.59 23.79
C SER A 25 15.45 15.63 24.37
N THR A 26 14.21 15.74 23.84
CA THR A 26 12.95 15.93 24.63
C THR A 26 11.68 16.20 23.79
N THR A 27 11.71 16.31 22.45
CA THR A 27 10.51 16.68 21.64
C THR A 27 9.78 15.53 20.91
N ALA A 28 10.23 14.28 21.06
CA ALA A 28 9.72 13.13 20.28
C ALA A 28 8.34 12.58 20.74
N VAL A 29 7.93 12.84 21.98
CA VAL A 29 6.72 12.23 22.56
C VAL A 29 5.44 12.97 22.13
N ALA A 30 5.47 14.31 22.05
CA ALA A 30 4.29 15.09 21.65
C ALA A 30 3.98 14.97 20.14
N THR A 31 5.00 14.84 19.30
CA THR A 31 4.86 14.71 17.83
C THR A 31 4.32 13.35 17.42
N SER A 32 4.75 12.26 18.06
CA SER A 32 4.24 10.91 17.78
C SER A 32 2.77 10.74 18.19
N PHE A 33 2.37 11.28 19.34
CA PHE A 33 0.97 11.22 19.82
C PHE A 33 -0.01 11.98 18.91
N SER A 34 0.38 13.16 18.42
CA SER A 34 -0.44 13.95 17.49
C SER A 34 -0.62 13.28 16.11
N GLN A 35 0.39 12.55 15.65
CA GLN A 35 0.33 11.80 14.39
C GLN A 35 -0.56 10.55 14.49
N SER A 36 -0.54 9.82 15.62
CA SER A 36 -1.42 8.68 15.83
C SER A 36 -2.90 9.07 15.91
N GLU A 37 -3.24 10.16 16.63
CA GLU A 37 -4.62 10.65 16.70
C GLU A 37 -5.14 11.15 15.35
N SER A 38 -4.33 11.90 14.62
CA SER A 38 -4.74 12.40 13.29
C SER A 38 -4.89 11.28 12.25
N SER A 39 -4.08 10.22 12.34
CA SER A 39 -4.25 9.02 11.51
C SER A 39 -5.54 8.27 11.85
N LEU A 40 -5.88 8.16 13.13
CA LEU A 40 -7.09 7.48 13.59
C LEU A 40 -8.36 8.22 13.17
N ARG A 41 -8.39 9.55 13.36
CA ARG A 41 -9.51 10.40 12.91
C ARG A 41 -9.78 10.22 11.41
N LYS A 42 -8.73 10.25 10.58
CA LYS A 42 -8.89 10.03 9.13
C LYS A 42 -9.43 8.65 8.77
N THR A 43 -8.99 7.60 9.47
CA THR A 43 -9.56 6.25 9.26
C THR A 43 -11.04 6.23 9.65
N MET A 44 -11.39 6.81 10.79
CA MET A 44 -12.79 6.92 11.25
C MET A 44 -13.64 7.73 10.27
N ASP A 45 -13.13 8.84 9.73
CA ASP A 45 -13.81 9.65 8.72
C ASP A 45 -14.09 8.85 7.44
N ARG A 46 -13.15 7.99 7.01
CA ARG A 46 -13.33 7.11 5.85
C ARG A 46 -14.39 6.04 6.10
N LEU A 47 -14.39 5.44 7.29
CA LEU A 47 -15.40 4.47 7.70
C LEU A 47 -16.79 5.11 7.87
N ALA A 48 -16.84 6.43 8.09
CA ALA A 48 -18.09 7.18 8.16
C ALA A 48 -18.69 7.51 6.79
N GLY A 49 -17.90 7.44 5.71
CA GLY A 49 -18.34 7.72 4.35
C GLY A 49 -19.08 6.56 3.68
N ASN A 50 -19.92 6.89 2.68
CA ASN A 50 -20.59 5.88 1.86
C ASN A 50 -19.60 5.24 0.88
N ALA A 51 -19.20 4.00 1.14
CA ALA A 51 -18.30 3.26 0.27
C ALA A 51 -19.03 2.66 -0.95
N ASN A 52 -18.47 2.81 -2.14
CA ASN A 52 -18.99 2.17 -3.36
C ASN A 52 -18.59 0.70 -3.45
N LEU A 53 -17.38 0.37 -2.98
CA LEU A 53 -16.82 -0.97 -2.99
C LEU A 53 -16.09 -1.24 -1.67
N MET A 54 -16.22 -2.45 -1.15
CA MET A 54 -15.37 -2.98 -0.10
C MET A 54 -14.66 -4.22 -0.64
N ILE A 55 -13.32 -4.21 -0.66
CA ILE A 55 -12.53 -5.41 -0.98
C ILE A 55 -12.07 -6.04 0.32
N VAL A 56 -12.43 -7.30 0.53
CA VAL A 56 -12.00 -8.11 1.67
C VAL A 56 -11.12 -9.22 1.15
N SER A 57 -9.81 -9.12 1.36
CA SER A 57 -8.86 -10.06 0.80
C SER A 57 -8.10 -10.77 1.89
N ASP A 58 -7.93 -12.09 1.76
CA ASP A 58 -6.80 -12.74 2.41
C ASP A 58 -5.46 -12.17 1.92
N LEU A 59 -4.40 -12.39 2.70
CA LEU A 59 -3.06 -11.91 2.41
C LEU A 59 -2.22 -12.96 1.71
N ASP A 60 -1.93 -14.07 2.37
CA ASP A 60 -0.89 -15.01 1.95
C ASP A 60 -1.41 -15.84 0.77
N HIS A 61 -0.72 -15.80 -0.37
CA HIS A 61 -1.15 -16.44 -1.63
C HIS A 61 -2.46 -15.88 -2.24
N THR A 62 -3.14 -14.94 -1.59
CA THR A 62 -4.27 -14.20 -2.17
C THR A 62 -3.89 -12.78 -2.60
N MET A 63 -3.53 -11.87 -1.69
CA MET A 63 -3.07 -10.53 -2.05
C MET A 63 -1.57 -10.51 -2.36
N VAL A 64 -0.80 -11.25 -1.55
CA VAL A 64 0.65 -11.33 -1.59
C VAL A 64 1.05 -12.64 -2.24
N ASP A 65 1.82 -12.56 -3.31
CA ASP A 65 2.51 -13.72 -3.85
C ASP A 65 3.90 -13.85 -3.18
N HIS A 66 4.10 -14.93 -2.44
CA HIS A 66 5.38 -15.23 -1.81
C HIS A 66 6.42 -15.75 -2.79
N TYR A 67 6.00 -16.17 -3.98
CA TYR A 67 6.88 -16.64 -5.05
C TYR A 67 7.26 -15.52 -6.03
N ASP A 68 6.63 -14.35 -5.94
CA ASP A 68 6.98 -13.16 -6.73
C ASP A 68 7.94 -12.26 -5.95
N ALA A 69 9.24 -12.36 -6.26
CA ALA A 69 10.27 -11.52 -5.68
C ALA A 69 10.11 -10.03 -6.07
N GLU A 70 9.52 -9.75 -7.24
CA GLU A 70 9.36 -8.40 -7.77
C GLU A 70 8.03 -7.74 -7.35
N ASN A 71 7.12 -8.51 -6.75
CA ASN A 71 5.80 -8.09 -6.26
C ASN A 71 4.96 -7.37 -7.34
N LEU A 72 5.08 -7.78 -8.60
CA LEU A 72 4.48 -7.10 -9.75
C LEU A 72 2.96 -7.03 -9.62
N SER A 73 2.30 -8.15 -9.32
CA SER A 73 0.84 -8.20 -9.20
C SER A 73 0.33 -7.36 -8.02
N LEU A 74 1.04 -7.38 -6.88
CA LEU A 74 0.73 -6.54 -5.72
C LEU A 74 0.89 -5.05 -6.07
N LEU A 75 2.01 -4.67 -6.71
CA LEU A 75 2.26 -3.29 -7.12
C LEU A 75 1.27 -2.79 -8.17
N ARG A 76 0.80 -3.66 -9.08
CA ARG A 76 -0.29 -3.38 -10.03
C ARG A 76 -1.59 -3.09 -9.28
N PHE A 77 -1.94 -3.90 -8.28
CA PHE A 77 -3.11 -3.66 -7.44
C PHE A 77 -2.97 -2.33 -6.67
N ASN A 78 -1.81 -2.06 -6.08
CA ASN A 78 -1.56 -0.82 -5.34
C ASN A 78 -1.81 0.43 -6.19
N ALA A 79 -1.24 0.46 -7.39
CA ALA A 79 -1.41 1.59 -8.31
C ALA A 79 -2.88 1.75 -8.74
N LEU A 80 -3.59 0.66 -8.98
CA LEU A 80 -5.01 0.70 -9.30
C LEU A 80 -5.84 1.22 -8.12
N TRP A 81 -5.60 0.68 -6.93
CA TRP A 81 -6.32 1.04 -5.72
C TRP A 81 -6.17 2.53 -5.39
N GLU A 82 -4.93 3.01 -5.32
CA GLU A 82 -4.64 4.40 -4.95
C GLU A 82 -5.11 5.41 -6.00
N SER A 83 -5.18 5.01 -7.28
CA SER A 83 -5.63 5.92 -8.34
C SER A 83 -7.14 5.94 -8.56
N LYS A 84 -7.89 4.89 -8.20
CA LYS A 84 -9.32 4.78 -8.55
C LYS A 84 -10.27 4.46 -7.40
N TYR A 85 -9.80 3.79 -6.36
CA TYR A 85 -10.68 3.23 -5.33
C TYR A 85 -10.49 3.87 -3.97
N ARG A 86 -9.28 4.31 -3.64
CA ARG A 86 -8.94 4.79 -2.30
C ARG A 86 -9.93 5.84 -1.81
N SER A 87 -10.35 6.82 -2.61
CA SER A 87 -11.20 7.93 -2.14
C SER A 87 -12.61 7.54 -1.70
N ASN A 88 -13.18 6.45 -2.20
CA ASN A 88 -14.60 6.11 -2.02
C ASN A 88 -14.85 4.60 -1.79
N SER A 89 -13.81 3.84 -1.47
CA SER A 89 -13.87 2.39 -1.26
C SER A 89 -13.07 2.01 -0.01
N LEU A 90 -13.40 0.85 0.55
CA LEU A 90 -12.76 0.31 1.76
C LEU A 90 -11.88 -0.90 1.43
N LEU A 91 -10.64 -0.89 1.91
CA LEU A 91 -9.74 -2.04 1.83
C LEU A 91 -9.72 -2.76 3.17
N VAL A 92 -10.03 -4.05 3.15
CA VAL A 92 -10.01 -4.93 4.32
C VAL A 92 -9.05 -6.08 4.04
N PHE A 93 -8.08 -6.29 4.93
CA PHE A 93 -7.27 -7.50 4.93
C PHE A 93 -7.80 -8.49 5.95
N SER A 94 -8.00 -9.75 5.56
CA SER A 94 -8.55 -10.82 6.39
C SER A 94 -7.62 -12.02 6.42
N THR A 95 -6.71 -12.05 7.40
CA THR A 95 -5.56 -12.95 7.43
C THR A 95 -5.57 -13.89 8.63
N GLY A 96 -4.94 -15.05 8.46
CA GLY A 96 -4.60 -15.95 9.57
C GLY A 96 -3.42 -15.48 10.42
N ARG A 97 -2.65 -14.49 9.94
CA ARG A 97 -1.50 -13.93 10.69
C ARG A 97 -1.95 -13.25 11.97
N SER A 98 -1.13 -13.40 13.01
CA SER A 98 -1.24 -12.59 14.24
C SER A 98 -0.85 -11.13 13.97
N PRO A 99 -1.18 -10.18 14.86
CA PRO A 99 -0.77 -8.77 14.71
C PRO A 99 0.73 -8.58 14.50
N THR A 100 1.55 -9.37 15.19
CA THR A 100 3.01 -9.32 15.06
C THR A 100 3.46 -9.76 13.68
N LEU A 101 2.98 -10.92 13.21
CA LEU A 101 3.33 -11.47 11.90
C LEU A 101 2.77 -10.63 10.73
N TYR A 102 1.63 -9.97 10.93
CA TYR A 102 1.10 -9.00 9.96
C TYR A 102 1.99 -7.76 9.88
N LYS A 103 2.45 -7.22 11.01
CA LYS A 103 3.38 -6.08 11.04
C LYS A 103 4.72 -6.42 10.38
N GLU A 104 5.20 -7.65 10.55
CA GLU A 104 6.40 -8.15 9.86
C GLU A 104 6.19 -8.21 8.34
N LEU A 105 5.08 -8.80 7.88
CA LEU A 105 4.75 -8.83 6.46
C LEU A 105 4.71 -7.43 5.83
N ARG A 106 4.18 -6.43 6.53
CA ARG A 106 4.15 -5.03 6.07
C ARG A 106 5.55 -4.43 5.90
N LYS A 107 6.54 -4.89 6.67
CA LYS A 107 7.94 -4.46 6.52
C LYS A 107 8.59 -5.12 5.31
N GLU A 108 8.23 -6.37 5.01
CA GLU A 108 8.81 -7.17 3.94
C GLU A 108 8.20 -6.87 2.57
N LYS A 109 6.88 -6.70 2.48
CA LYS A 109 6.15 -6.59 1.22
C LYS A 109 5.61 -5.17 1.02
N PRO A 110 5.52 -4.65 -0.22
CA PRO A 110 5.06 -3.29 -0.49
C PRO A 110 3.54 -3.18 -0.34
N MET A 111 3.01 -3.43 0.86
CA MET A 111 1.56 -3.46 1.10
C MET A 111 1.02 -2.05 1.34
N LEU A 112 -0.19 -1.80 0.84
CA LEU A 112 -0.95 -0.61 1.20
C LEU A 112 -1.41 -0.65 2.65
N THR A 113 -1.74 0.51 3.19
CA THR A 113 -2.41 0.61 4.48
C THR A 113 -3.90 0.31 4.31
N PRO A 114 -4.45 -0.77 4.90
CA PRO A 114 -5.88 -1.05 4.82
C PRO A 114 -6.68 -0.09 5.71
N ASP A 115 -7.99 -0.05 5.49
CA ASP A 115 -8.94 0.63 6.38
C ASP A 115 -9.28 -0.25 7.58
N ILE A 116 -9.39 -1.57 7.37
CA ILE A 116 -9.68 -2.57 8.41
C ILE A 116 -8.74 -3.76 8.25
N THR A 117 -8.30 -4.34 9.36
CA THR A 117 -7.57 -5.62 9.37
C THR A 117 -8.28 -6.61 10.29
N ILE A 118 -8.69 -7.73 9.73
CA ILE A 118 -9.16 -8.92 10.44
C ILE A 118 -7.96 -9.86 10.54
N MET A 119 -7.54 -10.22 11.75
CA MET A 119 -6.32 -11.00 12.01
C MET A 119 -6.63 -12.25 12.81
N SER A 120 -5.62 -13.13 12.95
CA SER A 120 -5.71 -14.32 13.78
C SER A 120 -6.94 -15.18 13.41
N VAL A 121 -7.23 -15.30 12.11
CA VAL A 121 -8.39 -16.04 11.56
C VAL A 121 -9.74 -15.49 12.08
N GLY A 122 -9.82 -14.19 12.35
CA GLY A 122 -11.06 -13.53 12.75
C GLY A 122 -11.25 -13.35 14.25
N THR A 123 -10.27 -13.66 15.11
CA THR A 123 -10.38 -13.33 16.54
C THR A 123 -10.12 -11.85 16.83
N GLU A 124 -9.60 -11.10 15.86
CA GLU A 124 -9.22 -9.70 16.05
C GLU A 124 -9.68 -8.86 14.86
N ILE A 125 -10.28 -7.70 15.14
CA ILE A 125 -10.62 -6.67 14.16
C ILE A 125 -9.93 -5.38 14.60
N THR A 126 -9.21 -4.74 13.69
CA THR A 126 -8.50 -3.49 13.98
C THR A 126 -8.67 -2.46 12.86
N TYR A 127 -8.51 -1.19 13.20
CA TYR A 127 -8.75 -0.06 12.29
C TYR A 127 -7.48 0.72 11.95
N GLY A 128 -7.30 0.95 10.65
CA GLY A 128 -6.31 1.86 10.09
C GLY A 128 -4.86 1.49 10.40
N ASN A 129 -3.96 2.46 10.19
CA ASN A 129 -2.52 2.23 10.36
C ASN A 129 -2.12 1.94 11.81
N SER A 130 -2.81 2.56 12.77
CA SER A 130 -2.54 2.40 14.20
C SER A 130 -3.04 1.05 14.74
N MET A 131 -3.80 0.29 13.94
CA MET A 131 -4.37 -1.01 14.32
C MET A 131 -5.15 -0.93 15.64
N VAL A 132 -6.01 0.08 15.78
CA VAL A 132 -6.84 0.22 16.98
C VAL A 132 -7.89 -0.90 17.01
N PRO A 133 -7.98 -1.69 18.09
CA PRO A 133 -8.97 -2.77 18.21
C PRO A 133 -10.42 -2.30 18.08
N ASP A 134 -11.29 -3.18 17.59
CA ASP A 134 -12.73 -2.99 17.68
C ASP A 134 -13.24 -3.49 19.04
N ASP A 135 -13.54 -2.57 19.95
CA ASP A 135 -14.01 -2.89 21.30
C ASP A 135 -15.33 -3.70 21.29
N GLY A 136 -16.23 -3.40 20.35
CA GLY A 136 -17.50 -4.11 20.23
C GLY A 136 -17.34 -5.57 19.75
N TRP A 137 -16.35 -5.85 18.93
CA TRP A 137 -15.98 -7.20 18.52
C TRP A 137 -15.32 -7.97 19.67
N VAL A 138 -14.43 -7.31 20.42
CA VAL A 138 -13.82 -7.86 21.63
C VAL A 138 -14.89 -8.27 22.64
N GLU A 139 -15.85 -7.38 22.91
CA GLU A 139 -17.00 -7.66 23.77
C GLU A 139 -17.86 -8.81 23.23
N PHE A 140 -18.16 -8.82 21.93
CA PHE A 140 -18.94 -9.88 21.30
C PHE A 140 -18.29 -11.26 21.44
N LEU A 141 -16.98 -11.35 21.23
CA LEU A 141 -16.24 -12.60 21.42
C LEU A 141 -16.19 -13.03 22.89
N ASN A 142 -15.96 -12.09 23.81
CA ASN A 142 -15.93 -12.37 25.25
C ASN A 142 -17.27 -12.90 25.78
N GLN A 143 -18.41 -12.41 25.25
CA GLN A 143 -19.74 -12.90 25.63
C GLN A 143 -20.01 -14.33 25.14
N LYS A 144 -19.41 -14.72 24.00
CA LYS A 144 -19.53 -16.07 23.45
C LYS A 144 -18.53 -17.05 24.06
N TRP A 145 -17.58 -16.58 24.86
CA TRP A 145 -16.56 -17.40 25.48
C TRP A 145 -17.05 -17.98 26.82
N ASP A 146 -17.53 -19.22 26.82
CA ASP A 146 -17.81 -19.93 28.07
C ASP A 146 -16.51 -20.46 28.68
N ARG A 147 -16.10 -19.86 29.82
CA ARG A 147 -14.87 -20.24 30.54
C ARG A 147 -14.94 -21.61 31.20
N ASN A 148 -16.13 -22.21 31.32
CA ASN A 148 -16.30 -23.48 32.02
C ASN A 148 -16.01 -24.71 31.12
N ILE A 149 -15.72 -24.50 29.83
CA ILE A 149 -15.48 -25.57 28.85
C ILE A 149 -14.06 -25.44 28.28
N VAL A 150 -13.05 -25.44 29.16
CA VAL A 150 -11.65 -25.58 28.73
C VAL A 150 -11.21 -27.00 29.06
N SER A 151 -11.41 -27.94 28.14
CA SER A 151 -10.64 -29.19 28.14
C SER A 151 -9.32 -28.97 27.39
N GLU A 152 -8.26 -29.70 27.78
CA GLU A 152 -6.89 -29.54 27.28
C GLU A 152 -6.69 -29.94 25.80
N ASP A 153 -7.74 -30.38 25.11
CA ASP A 153 -7.65 -30.80 23.71
C ASP A 153 -7.59 -29.61 22.74
N ALA A 154 -6.47 -29.49 22.02
CA ALA A 154 -6.27 -28.48 20.97
C ALA A 154 -7.32 -28.53 19.85
N GLN A 155 -7.92 -29.70 19.62
CA GLN A 155 -8.98 -29.90 18.65
C GLN A 155 -10.33 -29.33 19.15
N VAL A 156 -10.60 -29.44 20.44
CA VAL A 156 -11.76 -28.85 21.12
C VAL A 156 -11.60 -27.32 21.21
N LYS A 157 -10.40 -26.80 21.46
CA LYS A 157 -10.14 -25.35 21.47
C LYS A 157 -10.44 -24.65 20.13
N ARG A 158 -10.28 -25.36 18.99
CA ARG A 158 -10.70 -24.88 17.65
C ARG A 158 -12.21 -24.95 17.43
N THR A 159 -12.90 -25.89 18.08
CA THR A 159 -14.35 -26.07 17.94
C THR A 159 -15.16 -25.13 18.84
N TYR A 160 -14.64 -24.74 20.02
CA TYR A 160 -15.34 -23.89 20.99
C TYR A 160 -15.05 -22.38 20.85
N SER A 161 -14.13 -21.98 19.97
CA SER A 161 -14.11 -20.64 19.37
C SER A 161 -15.20 -20.50 18.28
N SER A 162 -16.38 -21.12 18.46
CA SER A 162 -17.45 -21.26 17.46
C SER A 162 -18.08 -19.94 16.99
N GLY A 163 -17.68 -18.82 17.60
CA GLY A 163 -18.04 -17.46 17.18
C GLY A 163 -16.94 -16.69 16.44
N ALA A 164 -15.71 -17.22 16.38
CA ALA A 164 -14.56 -16.57 15.77
C ALA A 164 -14.15 -17.29 14.47
N GLY A 165 -14.10 -16.54 13.38
CA GLY A 165 -13.79 -17.01 12.04
C GLY A 165 -13.76 -15.83 11.08
N LYS A 166 -13.04 -15.93 9.96
CA LYS A 166 -12.97 -14.84 8.96
C LYS A 166 -14.37 -14.43 8.49
N GLY A 167 -15.26 -15.39 8.25
CA GLY A 167 -16.65 -15.14 7.89
C GLY A 167 -17.45 -14.47 9.00
N GLN A 168 -17.32 -14.94 10.25
CA GLN A 168 -18.01 -14.34 11.39
C GLN A 168 -17.58 -12.88 11.65
N ALA A 169 -16.28 -12.60 11.56
CA ALA A 169 -15.74 -11.24 11.67
C ALA A 169 -16.28 -10.33 10.55
N LEU A 170 -16.33 -10.82 9.30
CA LEU A 170 -16.92 -10.07 8.20
C LEU A 170 -18.44 -9.88 8.37
N ALA A 171 -19.16 -10.88 8.85
CA ALA A 171 -20.60 -10.80 9.15
C ALA A 171 -20.88 -9.75 10.23
N TYR A 172 -20.04 -9.66 11.26
CA TYR A 172 -20.09 -8.62 12.28
C TYR A 172 -19.91 -7.22 11.67
N LEU A 173 -18.87 -7.02 10.87
CA LEU A 173 -18.64 -5.74 10.18
C LEU A 173 -19.80 -5.37 9.26
N HIS A 174 -20.33 -6.34 8.51
CA HIS A 174 -21.48 -6.15 7.64
C HIS A 174 -22.72 -5.70 8.44
N LYS A 175 -23.00 -6.33 9.58
CA LYS A 175 -24.09 -5.94 10.48
C LYS A 175 -23.86 -4.55 11.06
N LYS A 176 -22.63 -4.23 11.48
CA LYS A 176 -22.23 -2.93 12.02
C LYS A 176 -22.47 -1.82 10.99
N PHE A 177 -21.96 -1.97 9.77
CA PHE A 177 -22.18 -0.99 8.70
C PHE A 177 -23.65 -0.86 8.31
N LYS A 178 -24.41 -1.96 8.28
CA LYS A 178 -25.85 -1.91 8.02
C LYS A 178 -26.59 -1.13 9.11
N ALA A 179 -26.26 -1.34 10.39
CA ALA A 179 -26.87 -0.62 11.50
C ALA A 179 -26.54 0.89 11.47
N GLU A 180 -25.34 1.25 11.01
CA GLU A 180 -24.92 2.64 10.83
C GLU A 180 -25.44 3.29 9.53
N GLY A 181 -26.12 2.53 8.66
CA GLY A 181 -26.58 3.02 7.35
C GLY A 181 -25.44 3.27 6.34
N LYS A 182 -24.28 2.64 6.56
CA LYS A 182 -23.03 2.83 5.79
C LYS A 182 -22.57 1.58 5.05
N LEU A 183 -23.49 0.65 4.81
CA LEU A 183 -23.15 -0.60 4.12
C LEU A 183 -22.58 -0.28 2.72
N PRO A 184 -21.38 -0.80 2.37
CA PRO A 184 -20.83 -0.59 1.04
C PRO A 184 -21.79 -1.09 -0.05
N LYS A 185 -21.88 -0.36 -1.16
CA LYS A 185 -22.82 -0.73 -2.25
C LYS A 185 -22.49 -2.10 -2.86
N ASN A 186 -21.20 -2.43 -2.94
CA ASN A 186 -20.72 -3.72 -3.39
C ASN A 186 -19.62 -4.20 -2.43
N ALA A 187 -19.50 -5.52 -2.30
CA ALA A 187 -18.39 -6.15 -1.60
C ALA A 187 -17.78 -7.23 -2.48
N LEU A 188 -16.45 -7.32 -2.50
CA LEU A 188 -15.69 -8.37 -3.16
C LEU A 188 -14.84 -9.10 -2.11
N VAL A 189 -15.08 -10.39 -1.91
CA VAL A 189 -14.27 -11.25 -1.05
C VAL A 189 -13.26 -12.03 -1.90
N CYS A 190 -12.03 -12.14 -1.42
CA CYS A 190 -10.92 -12.79 -2.12
C CYS A 190 -10.25 -13.79 -1.18
N GLY A 191 -9.99 -15.00 -1.67
CA GLY A 191 -9.31 -16.04 -0.91
C GLY A 191 -8.68 -17.11 -1.79
N ASP A 192 -7.82 -17.93 -1.19
CA ASP A 192 -7.13 -19.04 -1.83
C ASP A 192 -7.32 -20.36 -1.07
N SER A 193 -7.64 -20.35 0.22
CA SER A 193 -7.63 -21.58 1.05
C SER A 193 -8.95 -21.86 1.78
N GLY A 194 -9.05 -23.02 2.43
CA GLY A 194 -10.26 -23.44 3.13
C GLY A 194 -10.69 -22.49 4.26
N ASN A 195 -9.76 -21.74 4.86
CA ASN A 195 -10.09 -20.75 5.90
C ASN A 195 -10.85 -19.52 5.37
N ASP A 196 -10.90 -19.34 4.04
CA ASP A 196 -11.60 -18.26 3.37
C ASP A 196 -13.02 -18.65 2.95
N ALA A 197 -13.37 -19.94 2.98
CA ALA A 197 -14.65 -20.47 2.49
C ALA A 197 -15.87 -19.74 3.08
N GLU A 198 -15.82 -19.41 4.38
CA GLU A 198 -16.92 -18.69 5.05
C GLU A 198 -17.12 -17.26 4.51
N LEU A 199 -16.08 -16.60 3.99
CA LEU A 199 -16.20 -15.26 3.39
C LEU A 199 -17.15 -15.27 2.19
N PHE A 200 -17.12 -16.34 1.40
CA PHE A 200 -17.97 -16.53 0.21
C PHE A 200 -19.43 -16.83 0.57
N SER A 201 -19.72 -17.16 1.82
CA SER A 201 -21.07 -17.43 2.32
C SER A 201 -21.80 -16.17 2.80
N ILE A 202 -21.11 -15.02 2.86
CA ILE A 202 -21.72 -13.76 3.27
C ILE A 202 -22.75 -13.32 2.22
N PRO A 203 -23.98 -12.96 2.62
CA PRO A 203 -24.99 -12.50 1.67
C PRO A 203 -24.53 -11.28 0.87
N ASP A 204 -24.96 -11.20 -0.38
CA ASP A 204 -24.76 -10.05 -1.26
C ASP A 204 -23.31 -9.64 -1.56
N VAL A 205 -22.35 -10.55 -1.35
CA VAL A 205 -20.96 -10.35 -1.79
C VAL A 205 -20.69 -10.97 -3.16
N HIS A 206 -19.76 -10.37 -3.89
CA HIS A 206 -19.03 -11.01 -4.98
C HIS A 206 -17.83 -11.76 -4.40
N GLY A 207 -17.45 -12.88 -5.00
CA GLY A 207 -16.33 -13.70 -4.55
C GLY A 207 -15.37 -14.04 -5.68
N VAL A 208 -14.08 -14.01 -5.38
CA VAL A 208 -13.03 -14.52 -6.25
C VAL A 208 -12.14 -15.51 -5.50
N MET A 209 -12.06 -16.72 -6.03
CA MET A 209 -10.96 -17.65 -5.73
C MET A 209 -9.85 -17.35 -6.73
N VAL A 210 -8.65 -16.99 -6.24
CA VAL A 210 -7.51 -16.72 -7.13
C VAL A 210 -7.04 -18.01 -7.81
N SER A 211 -6.36 -17.93 -8.97
CA SER A 211 -6.08 -19.15 -9.75
C SER A 211 -5.14 -20.16 -9.06
N ASN A 212 -4.39 -19.70 -8.07
CA ASN A 212 -3.56 -20.53 -7.20
C ASN A 212 -4.29 -20.98 -5.92
N ALA A 213 -5.63 -20.96 -5.93
CA ALA A 213 -6.43 -21.47 -4.82
C ALA A 213 -6.15 -22.97 -4.57
N GLN A 214 -6.12 -23.33 -3.29
CA GLN A 214 -5.92 -24.67 -2.81
C GLN A 214 -7.16 -25.52 -3.09
N GLU A 215 -6.93 -26.82 -3.26
CA GLU A 215 -7.96 -27.79 -3.62
C GLU A 215 -9.14 -27.78 -2.64
N GLU A 216 -8.90 -27.55 -1.35
CA GLU A 216 -9.94 -27.47 -0.31
C GLU A 216 -10.99 -26.39 -0.61
N LEU A 217 -10.58 -25.20 -1.07
CA LEU A 217 -11.50 -24.12 -1.40
C LEU A 217 -12.26 -24.42 -2.71
N LEU A 218 -11.59 -25.04 -3.68
CA LEU A 218 -12.22 -25.45 -4.94
C LEU A 218 -13.29 -26.53 -4.72
N GLN A 219 -13.01 -27.50 -3.85
CA GLN A 219 -13.97 -28.52 -3.42
C GLN A 219 -15.15 -27.90 -2.68
N TRP A 220 -14.89 -26.97 -1.75
CA TRP A 220 -15.94 -26.22 -1.09
C TRP A 220 -16.83 -25.49 -2.10
N HIS A 221 -16.24 -24.81 -3.09
CA HIS A 221 -17.00 -24.12 -4.13
C HIS A 221 -17.83 -25.10 -4.96
N ALA A 222 -17.25 -26.23 -5.38
CA ALA A 222 -17.96 -27.26 -6.15
C ALA A 222 -19.19 -27.80 -5.41
N ALA A 223 -19.11 -27.93 -4.09
CA ALA A 223 -20.19 -28.45 -3.24
C ALA A 223 -21.24 -27.39 -2.85
N ASN A 224 -20.82 -26.13 -2.62
CA ASN A 224 -21.69 -25.12 -1.98
C ASN A 224 -22.07 -23.95 -2.90
N ALA A 225 -21.25 -23.62 -3.89
CA ALA A 225 -21.33 -22.35 -4.62
C ALA A 225 -21.20 -22.47 -6.14
N LYS A 226 -21.13 -23.70 -6.70
CA LYS A 226 -20.90 -23.94 -8.13
C LYS A 226 -21.89 -23.22 -9.07
N ALA A 227 -23.13 -23.05 -8.63
CA ALA A 227 -24.18 -22.37 -9.40
C ALA A 227 -24.32 -20.88 -9.07
N ASN A 228 -23.50 -20.34 -8.16
CA ASN A 228 -23.58 -18.94 -7.75
C ASN A 228 -22.81 -18.05 -8.74
N PRO A 229 -23.49 -17.24 -9.57
CA PRO A 229 -22.83 -16.40 -10.56
C PRO A 229 -22.04 -15.24 -9.95
N LYS A 230 -22.18 -14.99 -8.64
CA LYS A 230 -21.40 -13.98 -7.91
C LYS A 230 -20.05 -14.51 -7.44
N ILE A 231 -19.72 -15.78 -7.66
CA ILE A 231 -18.43 -16.37 -7.27
C ILE A 231 -17.74 -16.88 -8.52
N ILE A 232 -16.48 -16.51 -8.70
CA ILE A 232 -15.64 -16.96 -9.82
C ILE A 232 -14.35 -17.60 -9.33
N HIS A 233 -13.80 -18.49 -10.17
CA HIS A 233 -12.41 -18.90 -10.11
C HIS A 233 -11.65 -18.07 -11.15
N ALA A 234 -10.74 -17.21 -10.70
CA ALA A 234 -9.92 -16.39 -11.57
C ALA A 234 -8.92 -17.26 -12.37
N THR A 235 -8.49 -16.75 -13.53
CA THR A 235 -7.36 -17.35 -14.27
C THR A 235 -6.03 -16.76 -13.81
N GLU A 236 -6.07 -15.55 -13.25
CA GLU A 236 -4.91 -14.85 -12.73
C GLU A 236 -4.61 -15.20 -11.25
N ARG A 237 -3.32 -15.20 -10.92
CA ARG A 237 -2.82 -15.52 -9.57
C ARG A 237 -2.88 -14.31 -8.65
N CYS A 238 -3.05 -14.57 -7.36
CA CYS A 238 -2.97 -13.59 -6.29
C CYS A 238 -3.67 -12.24 -6.61
N ALA A 239 -3.02 -11.10 -6.35
CA ALA A 239 -3.58 -9.78 -6.59
C ALA A 239 -4.03 -9.53 -8.04
N ALA A 240 -3.44 -10.19 -9.04
CA ALA A 240 -3.92 -10.09 -10.42
C ALA A 240 -5.31 -10.75 -10.59
N GLY A 241 -5.59 -11.82 -9.86
CA GLY A 241 -6.93 -12.44 -9.77
C GLY A 241 -7.97 -11.49 -9.18
N ILE A 242 -7.58 -10.68 -8.19
CA ILE A 242 -8.45 -9.65 -7.61
C ILE A 242 -8.78 -8.58 -8.65
N ILE A 243 -7.78 -8.09 -9.39
CA ILE A 243 -7.97 -7.10 -10.47
C ILE A 243 -8.88 -7.69 -11.56
N GLN A 244 -8.67 -8.95 -11.94
CA GLN A 244 -9.52 -9.66 -12.90
C GLN A 244 -10.99 -9.70 -12.43
N ALA A 245 -11.22 -10.01 -11.16
CA ALA A 245 -12.57 -10.06 -10.59
C ALA A 245 -13.27 -8.70 -10.57
N ILE A 246 -12.54 -7.61 -10.27
CA ILE A 246 -13.07 -6.24 -10.38
C ILE A 246 -13.63 -5.99 -11.78
N GLY A 247 -12.88 -6.37 -12.82
CA GLY A 247 -13.32 -6.24 -14.21
C GLY A 247 -14.49 -7.16 -14.56
N HIS A 248 -14.41 -8.43 -14.15
CA HIS A 248 -15.44 -9.45 -14.41
C HIS A 248 -16.81 -9.03 -13.87
N PHE A 249 -16.86 -8.60 -12.60
CA PHE A 249 -18.09 -8.18 -11.93
C PHE A 249 -18.48 -6.72 -12.22
N LYS A 250 -17.70 -6.00 -13.04
CA LYS A 250 -17.92 -4.58 -13.38
C LYS A 250 -17.98 -3.67 -12.13
N LEU A 251 -17.11 -3.94 -11.16
CA LEU A 251 -17.03 -3.20 -9.89
C LEU A 251 -16.26 -1.87 -10.01
N GLY A 252 -15.72 -1.59 -11.19
CA GLY A 252 -15.02 -0.35 -11.53
C GLY A 252 -13.93 -0.59 -12.58
N PRO A 253 -13.05 0.40 -12.83
CA PRO A 253 -11.89 0.23 -13.72
C PRO A 253 -10.96 -0.89 -13.23
N SER A 254 -10.53 -1.78 -14.13
CA SER A 254 -9.66 -2.92 -13.81
C SER A 254 -8.32 -2.89 -14.52
N THR A 255 -7.94 -1.77 -15.14
CA THR A 255 -6.63 -1.60 -15.78
C THR A 255 -5.70 -0.84 -14.85
N SER A 256 -4.62 -1.46 -14.41
CA SER A 256 -3.65 -0.79 -13.55
C SER A 256 -2.92 0.31 -14.32
N PRO A 257 -2.68 1.49 -13.73
CA PRO A 257 -1.81 2.50 -14.33
C PRO A 257 -0.39 1.98 -14.64
N ARG A 258 0.05 0.90 -13.97
CA ARG A 258 1.34 0.25 -14.25
C ARG A 258 1.38 -0.49 -15.59
N ASP A 259 0.24 -0.91 -16.10
CA ASP A 259 0.12 -1.68 -17.34
C ASP A 259 0.07 -0.76 -18.57
N VAL A 260 -0.13 0.54 -18.36
CA VAL A 260 -0.19 1.53 -19.44
C VAL A 260 1.23 1.94 -19.82
N MET A 261 1.65 1.58 -21.04
CA MET A 261 2.97 1.92 -21.59
C MET A 261 3.02 3.35 -22.14
N ASP A 262 1.95 3.78 -22.82
CA ASP A 262 1.88 5.09 -23.47
C ASP A 262 1.39 6.18 -22.52
N THR A 263 2.13 7.28 -22.46
CA THR A 263 1.72 8.53 -21.79
C THR A 263 0.61 9.27 -22.54
N SER A 264 0.21 8.80 -23.73
CA SER A 264 -0.97 9.29 -24.44
C SER A 264 -2.20 8.84 -23.68
N ASP A 265 -2.76 9.76 -22.92
CA ASP A 265 -3.91 9.56 -22.04
C ASP A 265 -4.99 8.71 -22.72
N ALA A 266 -5.30 7.55 -22.12
CA ALA A 266 -6.61 6.97 -22.29
C ALA A 266 -7.61 8.07 -21.92
N LYS A 267 -8.32 8.59 -22.93
CA LYS A 267 -9.22 9.75 -22.88
C LYS A 267 -9.87 9.93 -21.50
N MET A 268 -9.22 10.66 -20.59
CA MET A 268 -9.83 11.00 -19.32
C MET A 268 -10.71 12.21 -19.57
N GLU A 269 -12.02 12.02 -19.41
CA GLU A 269 -13.01 13.09 -19.56
C GLU A 269 -12.92 14.13 -18.43
N THR A 270 -12.24 13.80 -17.32
CA THR A 270 -12.11 14.64 -16.12
C THR A 270 -10.73 14.50 -15.47
N PHE A 271 -10.22 15.59 -14.88
CA PHE A 271 -8.96 15.61 -14.12
C PHE A 271 -9.13 14.84 -12.79
N ASP A 272 -8.20 13.94 -12.49
CA ASP A 272 -8.21 13.10 -11.28
C ASP A 272 -6.88 13.27 -10.52
N PRO A 273 -6.87 14.02 -9.40
CA PRO A 273 -5.64 14.33 -8.68
C PRO A 273 -4.95 13.08 -8.09
N ALA A 274 -5.69 12.02 -7.75
CA ALA A 274 -5.09 10.79 -7.25
C ALA A 274 -4.36 10.03 -8.37
N TYR A 275 -5.01 9.94 -9.53
CA TYR A 275 -4.41 9.35 -10.72
C TYR A 275 -3.12 10.07 -11.15
N GLU A 276 -3.11 11.41 -11.15
CA GLU A 276 -1.92 12.19 -11.52
C GLU A 276 -0.73 11.94 -10.56
N VAL A 277 -0.98 11.84 -9.25
CA VAL A 277 0.06 11.49 -8.26
C VAL A 277 0.63 10.09 -8.53
N VAL A 278 -0.25 9.10 -8.73
CA VAL A 278 0.19 7.73 -9.04
C VAL A 278 1.00 7.71 -10.35
N LYS A 279 0.47 8.33 -11.42
CA LYS A 279 1.10 8.42 -12.74
C LYS A 279 2.50 9.04 -12.65
N PHE A 280 2.66 10.13 -11.89
CA PHE A 280 3.96 10.77 -11.68
C PHE A 280 4.98 9.82 -11.05
N TYR A 281 4.62 9.09 -9.99
CA TYR A 281 5.57 8.20 -9.31
C TYR A 281 5.88 6.92 -10.10
N LEU A 282 4.96 6.46 -10.95
CA LEU A 282 5.25 5.40 -11.91
C LEU A 282 6.23 5.88 -12.98
N PHE A 283 6.05 7.09 -13.49
CA PHE A 283 7.03 7.72 -14.36
C PHE A 283 8.39 7.85 -13.67
N TYR A 284 8.42 8.35 -12.42
CA TYR A 284 9.64 8.49 -11.64
C TYR A 284 10.38 7.16 -11.46
N GLU A 285 9.65 6.07 -11.20
CA GLU A 285 10.22 4.71 -11.14
C GLU A 285 10.89 4.33 -12.47
N ARG A 286 10.15 4.42 -13.58
CA ARG A 286 10.64 4.07 -14.93
C ARG A 286 11.81 4.96 -15.36
N TRP A 287 11.77 6.25 -15.03
CA TRP A 287 12.82 7.22 -15.32
C TRP A 287 14.14 6.86 -14.65
N ARG A 288 14.12 6.54 -13.35
CA ARG A 288 15.33 6.12 -12.62
C ARG A 288 15.86 4.76 -13.08
N ARG A 289 14.99 3.92 -13.63
CA ARG A 289 15.36 2.61 -14.19
C ARG A 289 15.79 2.67 -15.66
N ALA A 290 15.74 3.85 -16.29
CA ALA A 290 15.98 4.04 -17.72
C ALA A 290 15.06 3.18 -18.62
N GLU A 291 13.80 2.98 -18.21
CA GLU A 291 12.78 2.24 -18.96
C GLU A 291 11.92 3.15 -19.86
N VAL A 292 12.17 4.46 -19.81
CA VAL A 292 11.56 5.47 -20.70
C VAL A 292 12.68 6.22 -21.39
N GLU A 293 12.49 6.57 -22.67
CA GLU A 293 13.50 7.32 -23.41
C GLU A 293 13.77 8.68 -22.76
N GLN A 294 15.05 9.01 -22.61
CA GLN A 294 15.50 10.32 -22.13
C GLN A 294 15.33 11.36 -23.24
N THR A 295 14.10 11.79 -23.51
CA THR A 295 13.87 12.91 -24.42
C THR A 295 13.82 14.22 -23.62
N GLU A 296 14.58 15.22 -24.07
CA GLU A 296 14.52 16.58 -23.52
C GLU A 296 13.10 17.17 -23.60
N GLN A 297 12.30 16.68 -24.56
CA GLN A 297 10.91 17.03 -24.74
C GLN A 297 10.04 16.64 -23.53
N TYR A 298 10.28 15.50 -22.88
CA TYR A 298 9.53 15.11 -21.68
C TYR A 298 9.85 15.98 -20.47
N LEU A 299 11.12 16.27 -20.21
CA LEU A 299 11.51 17.18 -19.14
C LEU A 299 11.00 18.60 -19.39
N ALA A 300 11.00 19.04 -20.65
CA ALA A 300 10.40 20.31 -21.05
C ALA A 300 8.88 20.31 -20.81
N ASN A 301 8.17 19.23 -21.13
CA ASN A 301 6.74 19.09 -20.84
C ASN A 301 6.48 19.12 -19.32
N LEU A 302 7.21 18.35 -18.52
CA LEU A 302 7.09 18.37 -17.06
C LEU A 302 7.34 19.78 -16.49
N LYS A 303 8.36 20.49 -16.98
CA LYS A 303 8.63 21.88 -16.58
C LYS A 303 7.51 22.83 -17.00
N ALA A 304 6.97 22.66 -18.20
CA ALA A 304 5.91 23.50 -18.74
C ALA A 304 4.60 23.34 -17.98
N VAL A 305 4.35 22.13 -17.46
CA VAL A 305 3.15 21.88 -16.68
C VAL A 305 3.35 22.26 -15.21
N CYS A 306 4.54 22.27 -14.63
CA CYS A 306 4.73 22.69 -13.25
C CYS A 306 4.45 24.19 -13.02
N CYS A 307 3.87 24.52 -11.85
CA CYS A 307 3.66 25.92 -11.45
C CYS A 307 5.02 26.62 -11.30
N PRO A 308 5.25 27.80 -11.92
CA PRO A 308 6.51 28.52 -11.82
C PRO A 308 6.91 28.90 -10.38
N SER A 309 5.92 29.09 -9.51
CA SER A 309 6.06 29.38 -8.08
C SER A 309 5.86 28.13 -7.19
N GLY A 310 5.85 26.93 -7.78
CA GLY A 310 5.74 25.69 -7.02
C GLY A 310 6.96 25.49 -6.13
N ILE A 311 6.73 25.16 -4.86
CA ILE A 311 7.77 24.93 -3.85
C ILE A 311 7.75 23.46 -3.42
N PHE A 312 8.89 22.80 -3.51
CA PHE A 312 9.16 21.51 -2.90
C PHE A 312 9.82 21.74 -1.54
N ILE A 313 9.25 21.16 -0.47
CA ILE A 313 9.81 21.21 0.87
C ILE A 313 10.50 19.87 1.15
N HIS A 314 11.82 19.84 1.20
CA HIS A 314 12.55 18.64 1.53
C HIS A 314 12.32 18.24 3.01
N PRO A 315 12.46 16.96 3.41
CA PRO A 315 12.38 16.51 4.81
C PRO A 315 13.32 17.22 5.79
N SER A 316 14.40 17.82 5.30
CA SER A 316 15.28 18.68 6.10
C SER A 316 14.65 20.04 6.45
N GLY A 317 13.46 20.33 5.94
CA GLY A 317 12.83 21.65 6.01
C GLY A 317 13.32 22.63 4.95
N SER A 318 14.22 22.22 4.04
CA SER A 318 14.71 23.12 2.99
C SER A 318 13.68 23.25 1.87
N GLU A 319 13.33 24.49 1.53
CA GLU A 319 12.47 24.82 0.41
C GLU A 319 13.28 24.95 -0.88
N GLN A 320 12.79 24.35 -1.95
CA GLN A 320 13.36 24.43 -3.30
C GLN A 320 12.26 24.72 -4.29
N LEU A 321 12.55 25.48 -5.34
CA LEU A 321 11.57 25.67 -6.40
C LEU A 321 11.44 24.37 -7.18
N LEU A 322 10.21 24.00 -7.52
CA LEU A 322 9.92 22.73 -8.18
C LEU A 322 10.66 22.61 -9.52
N ARG A 323 10.84 23.72 -10.23
CA ARG A 323 11.65 23.80 -11.46
C ARG A 323 13.11 23.40 -11.22
N ASP A 324 13.65 23.71 -10.05
CA ASP A 324 15.02 23.38 -9.66
C ASP A 324 15.08 21.90 -9.28
N CYS A 325 14.08 21.36 -8.59
CA CYS A 325 13.96 19.92 -8.34
C CYS A 325 13.84 19.10 -9.65
N LEU A 326 13.17 19.62 -10.67
CA LEU A 326 13.13 18.98 -12.00
C LEU A 326 14.51 18.94 -12.68
N SER A 327 15.41 19.86 -12.34
CA SER A 327 16.80 19.75 -12.79
C SER A 327 17.53 18.58 -12.12
N SER A 328 17.25 18.33 -10.83
CA SER A 328 17.74 17.15 -10.10
C SER A 328 17.16 15.84 -10.66
N LEU A 329 15.92 15.84 -11.15
CA LEU A 329 15.34 14.67 -11.82
C LEU A 329 16.18 14.21 -13.01
N ARG A 330 16.78 15.14 -13.77
CA ARG A 330 17.70 14.82 -14.86
C ARG A 330 18.91 14.01 -14.38
N THR A 331 19.44 14.37 -13.21
CA THR A 331 20.65 13.73 -12.65
C THR A 331 20.41 12.31 -12.15
N CYS A 332 19.17 11.92 -11.86
CA CYS A 332 18.84 10.57 -11.42
C CYS A 332 18.32 9.67 -12.56
N TYR A 333 18.35 10.10 -13.82
CA TYR A 333 17.97 9.22 -14.93
C TYR A 333 18.91 7.99 -14.98
N GLY A 334 18.34 6.79 -15.01
CA GLY A 334 19.09 5.54 -15.10
C GLY A 334 19.96 5.17 -13.89
N ASP A 335 19.93 5.94 -12.79
CA ASP A 335 20.76 5.66 -11.60
C ASP A 335 20.38 4.35 -10.87
N LYS A 336 19.19 3.84 -11.18
CA LYS A 336 18.64 2.54 -10.73
C LYS A 336 18.49 1.54 -11.87
N GLN A 337 19.07 1.77 -13.05
CA GLN A 337 19.06 0.80 -14.15
C GLN A 337 19.67 -0.54 -13.70
N GLY A 338 18.99 -1.64 -14.02
CA GLY A 338 19.40 -2.99 -13.63
C GLY A 338 19.29 -3.31 -12.14
N LYS A 339 18.79 -2.40 -11.29
CA LYS A 339 18.59 -2.64 -9.85
C LYS A 339 17.14 -3.01 -9.57
N GLN A 340 16.93 -3.78 -8.50
CA GLN A 340 15.60 -3.98 -7.92
C GLN A 340 15.11 -2.69 -7.27
N PHE A 341 14.57 -1.80 -8.08
CA PHE A 341 14.03 -0.52 -7.65
C PHE A 341 12.54 -0.45 -7.92
N ARG A 342 11.77 -0.09 -6.89
CA ARG A 342 10.31 0.07 -6.94
C ARG A 342 9.88 1.30 -6.19
N VAL A 343 8.84 1.96 -6.71
CA VAL A 343 8.23 3.12 -6.08
C VAL A 343 6.73 2.92 -6.06
N TRP A 344 6.09 3.19 -4.93
CA TRP A 344 4.64 3.23 -4.85
C TRP A 344 4.19 4.35 -3.91
N VAL A 345 2.91 4.70 -4.02
CA VAL A 345 2.25 5.61 -3.09
C VAL A 345 1.23 4.84 -2.28
N ASP A 346 0.93 5.32 -1.08
CA ASP A 346 -0.02 4.73 -0.14
C ASP A 346 -0.81 5.86 0.52
N GLN A 347 -2.11 5.65 0.73
CA GLN A 347 -3.02 6.63 1.32
C GLN A 347 -3.07 7.96 0.55
N VAL A 348 -3.28 7.90 -0.77
CA VAL A 348 -3.49 9.08 -1.62
C VAL A 348 -4.84 9.70 -1.31
N LEU A 349 -4.82 10.86 -0.66
CA LEU A 349 -5.99 11.56 -0.16
C LEU A 349 -6.05 12.99 -0.72
N PRO A 350 -6.73 13.20 -1.86
CA PRO A 350 -7.00 14.53 -2.40
C PRO A 350 -8.05 15.27 -1.57
N GLN A 351 -7.79 16.54 -1.30
CA GLN A 351 -8.72 17.50 -0.71
C GLN A 351 -8.81 18.71 -1.63
N GLN A 352 -9.99 19.00 -2.16
CA GLN A 352 -10.19 20.20 -2.98
C GLN A 352 -10.07 21.45 -2.09
N VAL A 353 -9.24 22.40 -2.50
CA VAL A 353 -8.95 23.66 -1.77
C VAL A 353 -9.34 24.91 -2.58
N GLY A 354 -9.66 24.74 -3.86
CA GLY A 354 -10.19 25.78 -4.75
C GLY A 354 -10.96 25.15 -5.91
N SER A 355 -11.48 25.98 -6.82
CA SER A 355 -12.25 25.52 -8.00
C SER A 355 -11.48 24.47 -8.82
N ASP A 356 -10.19 24.74 -9.03
CA ASP A 356 -9.30 23.99 -9.90
C ASP A 356 -8.02 23.58 -9.15
N SER A 357 -8.10 23.38 -7.84
CA SER A 357 -6.93 23.15 -7.00
C SER A 357 -7.18 22.14 -5.89
N TRP A 358 -6.25 21.21 -5.72
CA TRP A 358 -6.33 20.10 -4.77
C TRP A 358 -5.06 19.99 -3.95
N LEU A 359 -5.21 19.92 -2.63
CA LEU A 359 -4.14 19.51 -1.74
C LEU A 359 -4.21 17.98 -1.57
N VAL A 360 -3.20 17.25 -2.02
CA VAL A 360 -3.14 15.79 -1.96
C VAL A 360 -2.08 15.36 -0.97
N LYS A 361 -2.47 14.59 0.05
CA LYS A 361 -1.54 14.00 1.03
C LYS A 361 -1.39 12.52 0.74
N PHE A 362 -0.18 11.99 0.80
CA PHE A 362 0.11 10.58 0.55
C PHE A 362 1.45 10.18 1.16
N LYS A 363 1.66 8.88 1.37
CA LYS A 363 2.98 8.32 1.68
C LYS A 363 3.64 7.87 0.38
N LYS A 364 4.84 8.34 0.11
CA LYS A 364 5.68 7.84 -0.97
C LYS A 364 6.67 6.83 -0.39
N TRP A 365 6.68 5.65 -1.00
CA TRP A 365 7.59 4.57 -0.67
C TRP A 365 8.58 4.35 -1.80
N GLU A 366 9.84 4.13 -1.45
CA GLU A 366 10.89 3.63 -2.34
C GLU A 366 11.47 2.36 -1.76
N GLN A 367 11.76 1.40 -2.63
CA GLN A 367 12.52 0.21 -2.30
C GLN A 367 13.68 0.07 -3.29
N SER A 368 14.88 -0.20 -2.76
CA SER A 368 16.10 -0.42 -3.53
C SER A 368 16.83 -1.63 -2.94
N GLY A 369 16.64 -2.81 -3.52
CA GLY A 369 17.04 -4.08 -2.89
C GLY A 369 16.21 -4.33 -1.62
N GLU A 370 16.88 -4.55 -0.50
CA GLU A 370 16.25 -4.75 0.82
C GLU A 370 15.93 -3.43 1.54
N GLU A 371 16.58 -2.33 1.15
CA GLU A 371 16.35 -1.04 1.76
C GLU A 371 15.01 -0.46 1.32
N ARG A 372 14.22 -0.02 2.30
CA ARG A 372 12.93 0.62 2.09
C ARG A 372 12.84 1.95 2.83
N GLN A 373 12.34 2.97 2.15
CA GLN A 373 12.18 4.30 2.69
C GLN A 373 10.75 4.81 2.46
N CYS A 374 10.18 5.45 3.47
CA CYS A 374 8.89 6.09 3.42
C CYS A 374 9.02 7.57 3.74
N CYS A 375 8.28 8.39 3.01
CA CYS A 375 8.10 9.79 3.35
C CYS A 375 6.64 10.20 3.20
N LEU A 376 6.15 11.00 4.15
CA LEU A 376 4.85 11.63 4.04
C LEU A 376 5.01 12.84 3.13
N THR A 377 4.24 12.87 2.06
CA THR A 377 4.30 13.89 1.03
C THR A 377 2.97 14.62 0.94
N THR A 378 3.03 15.93 0.74
CA THR A 378 1.88 16.75 0.36
C THR A 378 2.14 17.31 -1.04
N ALA A 379 1.08 17.47 -1.84
CA ALA A 379 1.14 18.01 -3.18
C ALA A 379 -0.03 18.99 -3.38
N LEU A 380 0.19 20.09 -4.08
CA LEU A 380 -0.87 20.97 -4.56
C LEU A 380 -1.00 20.78 -6.08
N LEU A 381 -2.12 20.21 -6.52
CA LEU A 381 -2.38 19.98 -7.92
C LEU A 381 -3.35 21.03 -8.42
N SER A 382 -3.23 21.44 -9.68
CA SER A 382 -4.21 22.32 -10.33
C SER A 382 -4.56 21.86 -11.74
N SER A 383 -5.85 21.98 -12.07
CA SER A 383 -6.41 21.70 -13.39
C SER A 383 -6.56 22.96 -14.24
N LYS A 384 -6.08 24.12 -13.78
CA LYS A 384 -6.06 25.34 -14.60
C LYS A 384 -5.27 25.07 -15.87
N ASP A 385 -5.84 25.48 -17.00
CA ASP A 385 -5.32 25.27 -18.37
C ASP A 385 -5.49 23.84 -18.96
N VAL A 386 -6.22 22.92 -18.32
CA VAL A 386 -6.55 21.61 -18.91
C VAL A 386 -7.67 21.76 -19.96
N THR A 387 -7.34 21.72 -21.26
CA THR A 387 -8.34 21.63 -22.34
C THR A 387 -8.91 20.21 -22.46
N VAL A 388 -10.10 19.99 -21.90
CA VAL A 388 -10.88 18.74 -22.12
C VAL A 388 -11.50 18.78 -23.53
N THR A 389 -11.03 17.91 -24.43
CA THR A 389 -11.59 17.84 -25.79
C THR A 389 -12.92 17.08 -25.77
N ARG A 390 -14.06 17.77 -25.66
CA ARG A 390 -15.38 17.18 -25.93
C ARG A 390 -15.54 16.98 -27.44
N ARG A 391 -15.58 15.74 -27.93
CA ARG A 391 -15.92 15.49 -29.34
C ARG A 391 -17.44 15.55 -29.51
N ALA A 392 -17.91 16.58 -30.21
CA ALA A 392 -19.18 16.53 -30.92
C ALA A 392 -19.12 15.38 -31.94
N HIS A 393 -20.20 14.59 -32.02
CA HIS A 393 -20.41 13.62 -33.08
C HIS A 393 -20.35 14.31 -34.45
N LEU A 394 -19.56 13.79 -35.38
CA LEU A 394 -19.77 13.81 -36.84
C LEU A 394 -18.76 12.85 -37.49
N GLY A 395 -19.23 12.06 -38.46
CA GLY A 395 -18.62 10.80 -38.90
C GLY A 395 -17.62 10.86 -40.06
N ALA A 396 -17.28 9.64 -40.49
CA ALA A 396 -16.53 9.20 -41.67
C ALA A 396 -14.97 9.22 -41.64
N CYS A 397 -14.42 8.08 -42.08
CA CYS A 397 -13.03 7.75 -42.43
C CYS A 397 -12.90 7.77 -43.98
N PRO A 398 -11.74 7.53 -44.64
CA PRO A 398 -10.37 7.29 -44.16
C PRO A 398 -9.24 7.99 -44.99
N SER A 399 -7.99 7.63 -44.67
CA SER A 399 -6.71 7.73 -45.43
C SER A 399 -5.79 8.94 -45.16
N ASP A 400 -4.56 8.58 -44.78
CA ASP A 400 -3.30 9.31 -44.82
C ASP A 400 -3.22 10.72 -44.24
N MET A 401 -2.62 10.84 -43.05
CA MET A 401 -1.50 11.76 -42.83
C MET A 401 -0.83 11.48 -41.49
N VAL A 402 0.45 11.12 -41.56
CA VAL A 402 1.41 11.23 -40.46
C VAL A 402 1.43 12.69 -40.03
N GLY A 403 0.79 12.98 -38.90
CA GLY A 403 0.64 14.32 -38.37
C GLY A 403 0.22 14.26 -36.92
N TRP A 404 1.19 14.26 -36.00
CA TRP A 404 0.96 14.52 -34.59
C TRP A 404 0.20 15.85 -34.44
N SER A 405 -1.11 15.74 -34.25
CA SER A 405 -1.95 16.89 -33.92
C SER A 405 -1.66 17.27 -32.47
N ARG A 406 -1.09 18.47 -32.30
CA ARG A 406 -0.85 19.15 -31.03
C ARG A 406 -2.08 19.08 -30.11
N ALA A 407 -2.04 18.22 -29.10
CA ALA A 407 -2.81 18.42 -27.88
C ALA A 407 -1.89 19.17 -26.89
N LYS A 408 -2.24 20.41 -26.55
CA LYS A 408 -1.59 21.13 -25.44
C LYS A 408 -1.99 20.44 -24.15
N GLN A 409 -1.05 19.76 -23.48
CA GLN A 409 -1.21 19.26 -22.11
C GLN A 409 -0.73 20.34 -21.13
N SER A 410 -1.52 20.62 -20.11
CA SER A 410 -1.21 21.56 -19.03
C SER A 410 -1.68 20.94 -17.71
N ASN A 411 -0.87 20.04 -17.13
CA ASN A 411 -1.17 19.39 -15.84
C ASN A 411 -0.28 19.97 -14.73
N ILE A 412 -0.75 20.97 -13.99
CA ILE A 412 0.04 21.54 -12.89
C ILE A 412 0.11 20.57 -11.72
N LEU A 413 1.21 19.80 -11.66
CA LEU A 413 1.65 19.08 -10.47
C LEU A 413 2.57 20.00 -9.66
N VAL A 414 2.14 20.44 -8.48
CA VAL A 414 3.02 21.02 -7.46
C VAL A 414 3.19 19.99 -6.35
N ILE A 415 4.42 19.58 -6.03
CA ILE A 415 4.68 18.68 -4.91
C ILE A 415 5.11 19.52 -3.71
N LEU A 416 4.15 19.90 -2.86
CA LEU A 416 4.35 20.62 -1.61
C LEU A 416 4.85 19.70 -0.49
N GLY A 417 6.11 19.34 -0.54
CA GLY A 417 6.82 18.95 0.67
C GLY A 417 6.72 17.50 1.10
N CYS A 418 7.77 17.07 1.79
CA CYS A 418 8.09 15.71 2.14
C CYS A 418 8.62 15.73 3.58
N SER A 419 8.07 14.94 4.50
CA SER A 419 8.60 14.75 5.85
C SER A 419 8.93 13.27 6.03
N THR A 420 10.17 12.96 6.42
CA THR A 420 10.63 11.58 6.63
C THR A 420 10.10 11.05 7.95
N ALA A 421 9.54 9.84 7.91
CA ALA A 421 9.39 9.01 9.11
C ALA A 421 10.41 7.88 8.97
N SER A 422 11.53 7.99 9.68
CA SER A 422 12.51 6.90 9.75
C SER A 422 11.95 5.79 10.62
N SER A 423 11.68 4.62 10.06
CA SER A 423 11.53 3.40 10.85
C SER A 423 12.93 2.90 11.22
N SER A 424 13.51 3.46 12.30
CA SER A 424 14.79 2.98 12.84
C SER A 424 14.59 1.61 13.51
N SER A 425 15.43 0.66 13.14
CA SER A 425 15.64 -0.62 13.82
C SER A 425 15.97 -0.40 15.30
N LEU A 426 15.08 -0.84 16.19
CA LEU A 426 15.36 -0.93 17.63
C LEU A 426 16.07 -2.27 17.89
N SER A 427 17.39 -2.25 17.96
CA SER A 427 18.17 -3.33 18.55
C SER A 427 18.22 -3.13 20.08
N PRO A 428 17.97 -4.16 20.91
CA PRO A 428 18.14 -4.05 22.35
C PRO A 428 19.63 -3.96 22.73
N PRO A 429 19.98 -3.33 23.88
CA PRO A 429 21.37 -3.22 24.31
C PRO A 429 21.93 -4.60 24.73
N PRO A 430 23.23 -4.86 24.56
CA PRO A 430 23.82 -6.15 24.91
C PRO A 430 23.85 -6.33 26.43
N ALA A 431 23.36 -7.49 26.88
CA ALA A 431 23.53 -7.95 28.25
C ALA A 431 25.00 -8.34 28.49
N SER A 432 25.54 -7.86 29.62
CA SER A 432 26.87 -8.22 30.13
C SER A 432 26.96 -9.73 30.39
N SER A 433 27.87 -10.43 29.70
CA SER A 433 28.21 -11.82 29.97
C SER A 433 29.27 -11.92 31.06
N ALA A 434 28.89 -12.45 32.21
CA ALA A 434 29.83 -13.06 33.15
C ALA A 434 30.10 -14.49 32.68
N SER A 435 31.38 -14.79 32.46
CA SER A 435 31.93 -16.07 32.08
C SER A 435 31.84 -17.10 33.20
N THR A 436 31.37 -18.32 32.90
CA THR A 436 31.97 -19.52 33.50
C THR A 436 31.77 -20.73 32.58
N SER A 437 32.89 -21.31 32.19
CA SER A 437 33.07 -22.54 31.44
C SER A 437 32.83 -23.77 32.31
N LEU A 438 32.22 -24.83 31.76
CA LEU A 438 32.61 -26.23 32.00
C LEU A 438 31.94 -27.17 31.00
N SER A 439 32.58 -28.33 30.85
CA SER A 439 32.70 -29.15 29.65
C SER A 439 31.85 -30.42 29.64
N SER A 440 31.77 -31.00 28.43
CA SER A 440 31.75 -32.43 28.08
C SER A 440 30.48 -33.29 28.26
N GLN A 441 30.00 -33.73 27.09
CA GLN A 441 29.61 -35.09 26.66
C GLN A 441 28.27 -35.73 27.07
N SER A 442 27.66 -36.26 25.99
CA SER A 442 26.89 -37.51 25.83
C SER A 442 25.37 -37.40 25.66
N SER A 443 24.96 -38.18 24.64
CA SER A 443 23.65 -38.45 24.07
C SER A 443 22.59 -38.90 25.07
N ILE A 444 21.37 -38.36 24.93
CA ILE A 444 20.05 -39.00 25.15
C ILE A 444 18.98 -38.02 24.60
N SER A 445 18.07 -38.52 23.75
CA SER A 445 16.76 -37.89 23.46
C SER A 445 15.68 -38.58 24.33
N PRO A 446 14.45 -38.07 24.54
CA PRO A 446 13.82 -36.74 24.38
C PRO A 446 13.21 -36.28 25.77
N PRO A 447 12.24 -35.32 25.99
CA PRO A 447 11.11 -34.86 25.17
C PRO A 447 10.96 -33.34 24.98
N GLU A 448 10.04 -32.99 24.08
CA GLU A 448 9.52 -31.66 23.78
C GLU A 448 9.07 -30.90 25.05
N ILE A 449 9.62 -29.71 25.24
CA ILE A 449 9.08 -28.71 26.18
C ILE A 449 8.43 -27.62 25.34
N MET A 450 7.10 -27.66 25.31
CA MET A 450 6.24 -26.57 24.90
C MET A 450 6.57 -25.33 25.73
N SER A 451 7.14 -24.31 25.09
CA SER A 451 7.20 -22.97 25.66
C SER A 451 5.79 -22.35 25.57
N GLN A 452 5.20 -22.13 26.73
CA GLN A 452 3.92 -21.43 26.88
C GLN A 452 4.04 -19.99 26.36
N PRO A 453 3.07 -19.47 25.60
CA PRO A 453 2.92 -18.02 25.45
C PRO A 453 2.23 -17.45 26.69
N HIS A 454 2.97 -16.67 27.47
CA HIS A 454 2.39 -15.74 28.43
C HIS A 454 1.57 -14.69 27.66
N VAL A 455 0.25 -14.83 27.71
CA VAL A 455 -0.69 -13.77 27.32
C VAL A 455 -0.67 -12.75 28.47
N TYR A 456 -0.01 -11.61 28.24
CA TYR A 456 -0.16 -10.44 29.09
C TYR A 456 -1.57 -9.89 28.89
N VAL A 457 -2.37 -9.95 29.95
CA VAL A 457 -3.61 -9.18 30.10
C VAL A 457 -3.20 -7.78 30.55
N GLN A 458 -3.34 -6.80 29.66
CA GLN A 458 -3.75 -5.42 29.97
C GLN A 458 -4.55 -4.87 28.80
#